data_AF-A0A6A5U0C7-F1
#
_entry.id   AF-A0A6A5U0C7-F1
#
_cell.length_a   1.000
_cell.length_b   1.000
_cell.length_c   1.000
_cell.angle_alpha   90.00
_cell.angle_beta   90.00
_cell.angle_gamma   90.00
#
_symmetry.space_group_name_H-M   'P 1'
#
loop_
_entity.id
_entity.type
_entity.pdbx_description
1 polymer ?
#
loop_
_entity_poly.entity_id
_entity_poly.type
_entity_poly.pdbx_seq_one_letter_code
_entity_poly.pdbx_strand_id
1 'polypeptide(L)'
;MDGDHDKRSVTTGSTSNEPSIILNHDLDLTPDEDHILNQKKLEWADTRIHGLRLESAQLVTENERLQRQRESCVAETARIAGERDGLFKRVTQLELERTELDRKHSSATQELLFANAKIEEANRELVNLRAQVEQLSADNERMARNFGNESGSSSPTDSVQGRSSYDQRIEPKEHSRIHKLDDPNMRLVEMVREDSAKIATVTSELRSADAAKAQLRREKAQLNQENGQLIQANAQLTQANFQLSQEKNIITEERNRIEEGKDQLEIDLNDARGQIGTLRPQNQNLWTENSDLREVISSLRTQFAAPANAVNPPQAQSGQASDLFRNVAYKLNQFDLADEAFRVFDCKHPGGYGTIQVGGLNSTQKKATWKIMDELFFLLQGNVSFMKAYESNRQSIIRHHKAHERISQGRGDHSGKVRARFATDDERRGINIAYN
;
A
#
# COMPACT_ATOMS: atom_id res chain seq x y z
N MET A 1 -13.09 16.34 9.63
CA MET A 1 -13.18 15.12 10.44
C MET A 1 -11.79 14.88 10.97
N ASP A 2 -11.62 15.23 12.24
CA ASP A 2 -10.37 15.14 12.97
C ASP A 2 -9.96 13.67 13.13
N GLY A 3 -8.70 13.38 12.88
CA GLY A 3 -8.10 12.06 13.02
C GLY A 3 -6.76 12.17 13.72
N ASP A 4 -6.81 12.02 15.05
CA ASP A 4 -5.68 11.88 15.96
C ASP A 4 -4.68 10.83 15.46
N HIS A 5 -3.46 11.25 15.18
CA HIS A 5 -2.32 10.35 15.04
C HIS A 5 -1.54 10.30 16.34
N ASP A 6 -1.98 9.38 17.19
CA ASP A 6 -1.36 8.99 18.46
C ASP A 6 -0.01 8.28 18.18
N LYS A 7 1.08 9.05 18.14
CA LYS A 7 2.45 8.52 18.02
C LYS A 7 2.90 7.98 19.38
N ARG A 8 2.58 6.72 19.66
CA ARG A 8 3.25 5.95 20.72
C ARG A 8 4.71 5.68 20.34
N SER A 9 5.60 6.52 20.88
CA SER A 9 7.02 6.24 20.99
C SER A 9 7.22 5.05 21.93
N VAL A 10 7.61 3.89 21.37
CA VAL A 10 8.06 2.73 22.14
C VAL A 10 9.56 2.91 22.39
N THR A 11 9.87 3.47 23.55
CA THR A 11 11.23 3.52 24.10
C THR A 11 11.60 2.16 24.66
N THR A 12 12.34 1.35 23.89
CA THR A 12 13.03 0.15 24.42
C THR A 12 14.30 0.56 25.14
N GLY A 13 14.13 1.08 26.37
CA GLY A 13 15.24 1.28 27.30
C GLY A 13 15.68 -0.06 27.90
N SER A 14 16.59 -0.76 27.21
CA SER A 14 17.35 -1.87 27.81
C SER A 14 18.49 -1.29 28.64
N THR A 15 18.24 -1.06 29.93
CA THR A 15 19.30 -0.83 30.92
C THR A 15 19.96 -2.17 31.23
N SER A 16 21.00 -2.51 30.47
CA SER A 16 21.90 -3.62 30.78
C SER A 16 22.79 -3.24 31.96
N ASN A 17 22.35 -3.53 33.18
CA ASN A 17 23.23 -3.66 34.34
C ASN A 17 24.06 -4.94 34.16
N GLU A 18 25.16 -4.86 33.42
CA GLU A 18 26.18 -5.91 33.42
C GLU A 18 27.19 -5.61 34.54
N PRO A 19 27.34 -6.50 35.56
CA PRO A 19 28.39 -6.36 36.53
C PRO A 19 29.73 -6.72 35.88
N SER A 20 30.69 -5.78 35.95
CA SER A 20 32.04 -5.91 35.41
C SER A 20 32.73 -7.20 35.89
N ILE A 21 33.09 -8.04 34.92
CA ILE A 21 33.82 -9.28 35.13
C ILE A 21 35.27 -8.93 35.47
N ILE A 22 35.72 -9.30 36.67
CA ILE A 22 37.13 -9.29 37.06
C ILE A 22 37.80 -10.46 36.32
N LEU A 23 38.42 -10.18 35.18
CA LEU A 23 39.21 -11.15 34.43
C LEU A 23 40.69 -11.03 34.82
N ASN A 24 41.21 -12.11 35.40
CA ASN A 24 42.59 -12.58 35.38
C ASN A 24 43.67 -11.60 35.89
N HIS A 25 43.83 -11.55 37.20
CA HIS A 25 45.15 -11.41 37.80
C HIS A 25 45.58 -12.78 38.34
N ASP A 26 46.82 -13.17 38.02
CA ASP A 26 47.55 -14.26 38.67
C ASP A 26 47.82 -13.87 40.13
N LEU A 27 46.74 -13.81 40.92
CA LEU A 27 46.80 -13.76 42.36
C LEU A 27 47.14 -15.20 42.79
N ASP A 28 48.17 -15.35 43.64
CA ASP A 28 48.39 -16.57 44.42
C ASP A 28 47.18 -16.73 45.37
N LEU A 29 46.04 -17.11 44.79
CA LEU A 29 44.82 -17.40 45.50
C LEU A 29 45.08 -18.70 46.24
N THR A 30 44.76 -18.69 47.54
CA THR A 30 44.69 -19.94 48.27
C THR A 30 43.67 -20.87 47.58
N PRO A 31 43.80 -22.21 47.69
CA PRO A 31 42.87 -23.14 47.05
C PRO A 31 41.39 -22.83 47.31
N ASP A 32 41.08 -22.27 48.48
CA ASP A 32 39.73 -21.84 48.86
C ASP A 32 39.26 -20.59 48.09
N GLU A 33 40.13 -19.62 47.86
CA GLU A 33 39.80 -18.39 47.11
C GLU A 33 39.65 -18.64 45.62
N ASP A 34 40.45 -19.53 45.03
CA ASP A 34 40.27 -19.97 43.64
C ASP A 34 38.97 -20.76 43.46
N HIS A 35 38.60 -21.58 44.46
CA HIS A 35 37.32 -22.27 44.47
C HIS A 35 36.13 -21.28 44.46
N ILE A 36 36.17 -20.25 45.31
CA ILE A 36 35.13 -19.21 45.38
C ILE A 36 35.04 -18.41 44.07
N LEU A 37 36.19 -18.06 43.46
CA LEU A 37 36.20 -17.33 42.20
C LEU A 37 35.61 -18.16 41.06
N ASN A 38 35.97 -19.43 40.98
CA ASN A 38 35.41 -20.35 39.99
C ASN A 38 33.91 -20.58 40.20
N GLN A 39 33.44 -20.64 41.45
CA GLN A 39 32.01 -20.70 41.76
C GLN A 39 31.26 -19.46 41.25
N LYS A 40 31.78 -18.25 41.47
CA LYS A 40 31.17 -17.01 40.96
C LYS A 40 31.17 -16.93 39.44
N LYS A 41 32.22 -17.42 38.77
CA LYS A 41 32.27 -17.51 37.30
C LYS A 41 31.20 -18.45 36.76
N LEU A 42 30.99 -19.59 37.43
CA LEU A 42 29.92 -20.54 37.09
C LEU A 42 28.53 -19.90 37.28
N GLU A 43 28.28 -19.24 38.42
CA GLU A 43 27.01 -18.54 38.68
C GLU A 43 26.71 -17.44 37.64
N TRP A 44 27.74 -16.70 37.23
CA TRP A 44 27.61 -15.70 36.17
C TRP A 44 27.31 -16.34 34.82
N ALA A 45 28.02 -17.41 34.46
CA ALA A 45 27.79 -18.15 33.23
C ALA A 45 26.37 -18.74 33.20
N ASP A 46 25.89 -19.30 34.31
CA ASP A 46 24.54 -19.84 34.44
C ASP A 46 23.48 -18.74 34.28
N THR A 47 23.70 -17.57 34.88
CA THR A 47 22.81 -16.40 34.72
C THR A 47 22.76 -15.94 33.26
N ARG A 48 23.91 -15.89 32.59
CA ARG A 48 23.99 -15.50 31.17
C ARG A 48 23.32 -16.53 30.26
N ILE A 49 23.53 -17.82 30.51
CA ILE A 49 22.87 -18.92 29.79
C ILE A 49 21.36 -18.83 29.99
N HIS A 50 20.90 -18.56 31.21
CA HIS A 50 19.47 -18.40 31.49
C HIS A 50 18.87 -17.20 30.72
N GLY A 51 19.56 -16.05 30.70
CA GLY A 51 19.14 -14.88 29.93
C GLY A 51 19.04 -15.16 28.43
N LEU A 52 20.06 -15.81 27.85
CA LEU A 52 20.05 -16.20 26.43
C LEU A 52 18.95 -17.21 26.11
N ARG A 53 18.64 -18.14 27.02
CA ARG A 53 17.51 -19.07 26.86
C ARG A 53 16.18 -18.35 26.84
N LEU A 54 16.01 -17.33 27.69
CA LEU A 54 14.78 -16.52 27.72
C LEU A 54 14.61 -15.72 26.42
N GLU A 55 15.67 -15.07 25.96
CA GLU A 55 15.67 -14.32 24.70
C GLU A 55 15.39 -15.25 23.50
N SER A 56 16.02 -16.42 23.47
CA SER A 56 15.76 -17.43 22.44
C SER A 56 14.30 -17.91 22.45
N ALA A 57 13.71 -18.13 23.62
CA ALA A 57 12.30 -18.52 23.74
C ALA A 57 11.35 -17.41 23.24
N GLN A 58 11.66 -16.14 23.52
CA GLN A 58 10.90 -14.99 23.01
C GLN A 58 10.98 -14.91 21.48
N LEU A 59 12.17 -15.05 20.91
CA LEU A 59 12.37 -15.04 19.46
C LEU A 59 11.64 -16.20 18.77
N VAL A 60 11.64 -17.40 19.36
CA VAL A 60 10.86 -18.54 18.84
C VAL A 60 9.37 -18.22 18.83
N THR A 61 8.84 -17.67 19.93
CA THR A 61 7.43 -17.30 20.05
C THR A 61 7.03 -16.25 19.00
N GLU A 62 7.89 -15.25 18.79
CA GLU A 62 7.67 -14.21 17.80
C GLU A 62 7.74 -14.76 16.37
N ASN A 63 8.66 -15.68 16.08
CA ASN A 63 8.75 -16.36 14.80
C ASN A 63 7.48 -17.18 14.50
N GLU A 64 6.97 -17.91 15.50
CA GLU A 64 5.70 -18.63 15.35
C GLU A 64 4.53 -17.67 15.08
N ARG A 65 4.50 -16.52 15.74
CA ARG A 65 3.47 -15.49 15.51
C ARG A 65 3.53 -14.96 14.07
N LEU A 66 4.73 -14.62 13.59
CA LEU A 66 4.94 -14.14 12.23
C LEU A 66 4.61 -15.21 11.18
N GLN A 67 4.95 -16.47 11.45
CA GLN A 67 4.61 -17.59 10.56
C GLN A 67 3.09 -17.76 10.44
N ARG A 68 2.34 -17.68 11.54
CA ARG A 68 0.86 -17.70 11.51
C ARG A 68 0.28 -16.52 10.72
N GLN A 69 0.85 -15.32 10.88
CA GLN A 69 0.43 -14.15 10.09
C GLN A 69 0.68 -14.34 8.60
N ARG A 70 1.83 -14.90 8.23
CA ARG A 70 2.17 -15.23 6.84
C ARG A 70 1.18 -16.24 6.26
N GLU A 71 0.87 -17.31 6.99
CA GLU A 71 -0.10 -18.32 6.56
C GLU A 71 -1.50 -17.74 6.38
N SER A 72 -1.95 -16.87 7.29
CA SER A 72 -3.21 -16.15 7.16
C SER A 72 -3.25 -15.25 5.92
N CYS A 73 -2.15 -14.54 5.61
CA CYS A 73 -2.06 -13.69 4.44
C CYS A 73 -2.09 -14.49 3.13
N VAL A 74 -1.40 -15.64 3.10
CA VAL A 74 -1.44 -16.57 1.95
C VAL A 74 -2.85 -17.12 1.74
N ALA A 75 -3.55 -17.50 2.81
CA ALA A 75 -4.92 -17.99 2.73
C ALA A 75 -5.88 -16.92 2.17
N GLU A 76 -5.76 -15.67 2.62
CA GLU A 76 -6.58 -14.57 2.13
C GLU A 76 -6.29 -14.26 0.65
N THR A 77 -5.01 -14.29 0.25
CA THR A 77 -4.62 -14.10 -1.15
C THR A 77 -5.22 -15.19 -2.06
N ALA A 78 -5.24 -16.44 -1.59
CA ALA A 78 -5.87 -17.54 -2.32
C ALA A 78 -7.39 -17.38 -2.42
N ARG A 79 -8.05 -16.89 -1.36
CA ARG A 79 -9.48 -16.58 -1.36
C ARG A 79 -9.83 -15.52 -2.40
N ILE A 80 -9.10 -14.40 -2.39
CA ILE A 80 -9.27 -13.29 -3.35
C ILE A 80 -9.04 -13.77 -4.80
N ALA A 81 -8.03 -14.61 -5.03
CA ALA A 81 -7.79 -15.18 -6.36
C ALA A 81 -8.98 -16.03 -6.85
N GLY A 82 -9.59 -16.82 -5.96
CA GLY A 82 -10.80 -17.59 -6.27
C GLY A 82 -12.01 -16.70 -6.60
N GLU A 83 -12.21 -15.62 -5.85
CA GLU A 83 -13.27 -14.64 -6.13
C GLU A 83 -13.07 -13.95 -7.48
N ARG A 84 -11.84 -13.52 -7.78
CA ARG A 84 -11.48 -12.92 -9.07
C ARG A 84 -11.78 -13.87 -10.24
N ASP A 85 -11.39 -15.14 -10.12
CA ASP A 85 -11.63 -16.14 -11.16
C ASP A 85 -13.14 -16.42 -11.35
N GLY A 86 -13.91 -16.39 -10.27
CA GLY A 86 -15.38 -16.47 -10.31
C GLY A 86 -16.02 -15.28 -11.03
N LEU A 87 -15.58 -14.07 -10.70
CA LEU A 87 -16.03 -12.84 -11.38
C LEU A 87 -15.67 -12.84 -12.86
N PHE A 88 -14.45 -13.29 -13.21
CA PHE A 88 -14.02 -13.39 -14.61
C PHE A 88 -14.95 -14.31 -15.43
N LYS A 89 -15.29 -15.49 -14.90
CA LYS A 89 -16.27 -16.40 -15.54
C LYS A 89 -17.63 -15.73 -15.74
N ARG A 90 -18.10 -14.95 -14.75
CA ARG A 90 -19.38 -14.24 -14.84
C ARG A 90 -19.34 -13.14 -15.91
N VAL A 91 -18.25 -12.39 -16.00
CA VAL A 91 -18.06 -11.37 -17.04
C VAL A 91 -18.09 -12.01 -18.42
N THR A 92 -17.34 -13.08 -18.63
CA THR A 92 -17.33 -13.79 -19.93
C THR A 92 -18.72 -14.32 -20.30
N GLN A 93 -19.49 -14.83 -19.33
CA GLN A 93 -20.87 -15.24 -19.58
C GLN A 93 -21.77 -14.07 -19.98
N LEU A 94 -21.68 -12.94 -19.28
CA LEU A 94 -22.47 -11.74 -19.58
C LEU A 94 -22.12 -11.15 -20.95
N GLU A 95 -20.85 -11.21 -21.36
CA GLU A 95 -20.42 -10.81 -22.70
C GLU A 95 -21.06 -11.70 -23.77
N LEU A 96 -21.11 -13.02 -23.55
CA LEU A 96 -21.78 -13.94 -24.45
C LEU A 96 -23.29 -13.64 -24.55
N GLU A 97 -23.97 -13.47 -23.41
CA GLU A 97 -25.40 -13.11 -23.35
C GLU A 97 -25.67 -11.79 -24.08
N ARG A 98 -24.81 -10.78 -23.91
CA ARG A 98 -24.89 -9.50 -24.63
C ARG A 98 -24.79 -9.70 -26.14
N THR A 99 -23.80 -10.45 -26.63
CA THR A 99 -23.66 -10.68 -28.08
C THR A 99 -24.86 -11.40 -28.68
N GLU A 100 -25.48 -12.32 -27.94
CA GLU A 100 -26.69 -12.99 -28.38
C GLU A 100 -27.90 -12.03 -28.42
N LEU A 101 -28.02 -11.14 -27.43
CA LEU A 101 -29.04 -10.10 -27.44
C LEU A 101 -28.85 -9.12 -28.59
N ASP A 102 -27.62 -8.69 -28.87
CA ASP A 102 -27.32 -7.81 -30.01
C ASP A 102 -27.72 -8.48 -31.34
N ARG A 103 -27.46 -9.80 -31.48
CA ARG A 103 -27.90 -10.58 -32.64
C ARG A 103 -29.41 -10.64 -32.77
N LYS A 104 -30.13 -10.89 -31.66
CA LYS A 104 -31.61 -10.92 -31.62
C LYS A 104 -32.19 -9.54 -31.98
N HIS A 105 -31.63 -8.47 -31.43
CA HIS A 105 -32.05 -7.11 -31.72
C HIS A 105 -31.82 -6.74 -33.19
N SER A 106 -30.68 -7.11 -33.76
CA SER A 106 -30.41 -6.92 -35.18
C SER A 106 -31.43 -7.65 -36.08
N SER A 107 -31.75 -8.92 -35.74
CA SER A 107 -32.79 -9.69 -36.44
C SER A 107 -34.16 -9.01 -36.37
N ALA A 108 -34.58 -8.60 -35.17
CA ALA A 108 -35.87 -7.92 -34.98
C ALA A 108 -35.92 -6.57 -35.74
N THR A 109 -34.82 -5.83 -35.76
CA THR A 109 -34.70 -4.59 -36.53
C THR A 109 -34.88 -4.86 -38.03
N GLN A 110 -34.29 -5.93 -38.55
CA GLN A 110 -34.42 -6.32 -39.95
C GLN A 110 -35.86 -6.72 -40.30
N GLU A 111 -36.53 -7.46 -39.41
CA GLU A 111 -37.95 -7.82 -39.57
C GLU A 111 -38.86 -6.58 -39.59
N LEU A 112 -38.61 -5.61 -38.71
CA LEU A 112 -39.34 -4.34 -38.68
C LEU A 112 -39.13 -3.53 -39.97
N LEU A 113 -37.90 -3.46 -40.49
CA LEU A 113 -37.62 -2.80 -41.76
C LEU A 113 -38.39 -3.45 -42.91
N PHE A 114 -38.43 -4.79 -42.95
CA PHE A 114 -39.19 -5.53 -43.95
C PHE A 114 -40.71 -5.32 -43.83
N ALA A 115 -41.24 -5.29 -42.59
CA ALA A 115 -42.64 -5.00 -42.35
C ALA A 115 -43.01 -3.57 -42.78
N ASN A 116 -42.17 -2.58 -42.48
CA ASN A 116 -42.37 -1.19 -42.93
C ASN A 116 -42.37 -1.09 -44.45
N ALA A 117 -41.45 -1.76 -45.14
CA ALA A 117 -41.42 -1.78 -46.61
C ALA A 117 -42.72 -2.36 -47.20
N LYS A 118 -43.30 -3.39 -46.59
CA LYS A 118 -44.61 -3.95 -46.99
C LYS A 118 -45.75 -2.97 -46.75
N ILE A 119 -45.75 -2.26 -45.63
CA ILE A 119 -46.76 -1.24 -45.32
C ILE A 119 -46.69 -0.11 -46.34
N GLU A 120 -45.48 0.35 -46.70
CA GLU A 120 -45.30 1.36 -47.74
C GLU A 120 -45.84 0.90 -49.10
N GLU A 121 -45.61 -0.35 -49.48
CA GLU A 121 -46.16 -0.91 -50.71
C GLU A 121 -47.69 -0.95 -50.69
N ALA A 122 -48.29 -1.48 -49.61
CA ALA A 122 -49.74 -1.50 -49.46
C ALA A 122 -50.35 -0.09 -49.49
N ASN A 123 -49.67 0.90 -48.91
CA ASN A 123 -50.10 2.30 -48.98
C ASN A 123 -50.04 2.85 -50.41
N ARG A 124 -49.03 2.48 -51.22
CA ARG A 124 -48.98 2.85 -52.64
C ARG A 124 -50.17 2.26 -53.40
N GLU A 125 -50.48 0.99 -53.18
CA GLU A 125 -51.63 0.33 -53.80
C GLU A 125 -52.96 1.01 -53.40
N LEU A 126 -53.13 1.34 -52.12
CA LEU A 126 -54.33 2.05 -51.64
C LEU A 126 -54.49 3.44 -52.29
N VAL A 127 -53.41 4.19 -52.50
CA VAL A 127 -53.46 5.48 -53.21
C VAL A 127 -53.90 5.27 -54.65
N ASN A 128 -53.35 4.26 -55.34
CA ASN A 128 -53.74 3.93 -56.71
C ASN A 128 -55.22 3.53 -56.82
N LEU A 129 -55.70 2.69 -55.89
CA LEU A 129 -57.10 2.29 -55.82
C LEU A 129 -58.03 3.47 -55.55
N ARG A 130 -57.66 4.39 -54.63
CA ARG A 130 -58.43 5.61 -54.39
C ARG A 130 -58.55 6.47 -55.65
N ALA A 131 -57.45 6.65 -56.38
CA ALA A 131 -57.47 7.38 -57.65
C ALA A 131 -58.39 6.72 -58.69
N GLN A 132 -58.40 5.39 -58.78
CA GLN A 132 -59.32 4.66 -59.66
C GLN A 132 -60.78 4.86 -59.25
N VAL A 133 -61.10 4.78 -57.95
CA VAL A 133 -62.46 5.02 -57.45
C VAL A 133 -62.92 6.44 -57.75
N GLU A 134 -62.06 7.44 -57.55
CA GLU A 134 -62.36 8.84 -57.85
C GLU A 134 -62.62 9.06 -59.35
N GLN A 135 -61.81 8.45 -60.22
CA GLN A 135 -62.02 8.45 -61.66
C GLN A 135 -63.37 7.81 -62.04
N LEU A 136 -63.68 6.63 -61.51
CA LEU A 136 -64.94 5.94 -61.75
C LEU A 136 -66.14 6.76 -61.24
N SER A 137 -66.00 7.43 -60.10
CA SER A 137 -67.03 8.33 -59.58
C SER A 137 -67.27 9.51 -60.52
N ALA A 138 -66.20 10.14 -61.03
CA ALA A 138 -66.31 11.21 -62.01
C ALA A 138 -66.94 10.74 -63.34
N ASP A 139 -66.63 9.53 -63.79
CA ASP A 139 -67.23 8.93 -64.97
C ASP A 139 -68.72 8.62 -64.76
N ASN A 140 -69.09 8.11 -63.57
CA ASN A 140 -70.49 7.92 -63.19
C ASN A 140 -71.27 9.23 -63.15
N GLU A 141 -70.68 10.31 -62.61
CA GLU A 141 -71.30 11.64 -62.64
C GLU A 141 -71.47 12.17 -64.07
N ARG A 142 -70.48 11.96 -64.95
CA ARG A 142 -70.58 12.32 -66.37
C ARG A 142 -71.70 11.56 -67.06
N MET A 143 -71.78 10.25 -66.82
CA MET A 143 -72.87 9.42 -67.34
C MET A 143 -74.23 9.91 -66.81
N ALA A 144 -74.36 10.17 -65.51
CA ALA A 144 -75.58 10.71 -64.91
C ALA A 144 -75.99 12.07 -65.51
N ARG A 145 -75.04 12.96 -65.82
CA ARG A 145 -75.32 14.23 -66.52
C ARG A 145 -75.75 14.02 -67.97
N ASN A 146 -75.15 13.07 -68.68
CA ASN A 146 -75.53 12.73 -70.06
C ASN A 146 -76.94 12.13 -70.11
N PHE A 147 -77.31 11.26 -69.16
CA PHE A 147 -78.67 10.73 -69.04
C PHE A 147 -79.68 11.78 -68.49
N GLY A 148 -79.22 12.74 -67.68
CA GLY A 148 -80.03 13.84 -67.16
C GLY A 148 -80.41 14.90 -68.20
N ASN A 149 -79.66 15.01 -69.31
CA ASN A 149 -79.96 15.95 -70.39
C ASN A 149 -80.97 15.43 -71.43
N GLU A 150 -81.37 14.16 -71.37
CA GLU A 150 -82.46 13.61 -72.21
C GLU A 150 -83.80 13.47 -71.46
N SER A 151 -83.86 13.89 -70.21
CA SER A 151 -85.09 13.81 -69.39
C SER A 151 -85.46 15.17 -68.83
N GLY A 152 -86.11 15.98 -69.66
CA GLY A 152 -86.75 17.20 -69.21
C GLY A 152 -87.96 16.92 -68.30
N SER A 153 -88.08 17.75 -67.26
CA SER A 153 -89.23 17.90 -66.34
C SER A 153 -89.42 16.74 -65.34
N SER A 154 -89.64 16.92 -64.05
CA SER A 154 -90.32 18.01 -63.33
C SER A 154 -90.11 17.82 -61.81
N SER A 155 -90.00 18.93 -61.08
CA SER A 155 -90.21 19.05 -59.61
C SER A 155 -91.74 19.11 -59.32
N PRO A 156 -92.30 19.14 -58.08
CA PRO A 156 -91.71 19.22 -56.71
C PRO A 156 -92.51 18.46 -55.59
N THR A 157 -92.04 18.50 -54.33
CA THR A 157 -92.84 18.40 -53.08
C THR A 157 -92.41 19.57 -52.19
N ASP A 158 -93.22 20.35 -51.47
CA ASP A 158 -94.38 20.03 -50.63
C ASP A 158 -95.13 21.33 -50.27
N SER A 159 -96.47 21.29 -50.16
CA SER A 159 -97.25 21.98 -49.10
C SER A 159 -98.78 21.77 -49.25
N VAL A 160 -99.30 20.91 -48.37
CA VAL A 160 -100.47 21.08 -47.47
C VAL A 160 -101.82 21.67 -47.97
N GLN A 161 -102.87 20.91 -47.61
CA GLN A 161 -104.28 21.24 -47.31
C GLN A 161 -105.36 21.25 -48.42
N GLY A 162 -106.34 20.33 -48.25
CA GLY A 162 -107.77 20.69 -48.42
C GLY A 162 -108.69 19.74 -49.20
N ARG A 163 -109.36 18.83 -48.47
CA ARG A 163 -110.79 18.41 -48.57
C ARG A 163 -111.48 18.01 -49.90
N SER A 164 -112.09 16.82 -49.83
CA SER A 164 -113.52 16.49 -50.11
C SER A 164 -113.91 15.69 -51.37
N SER A 165 -114.43 14.48 -51.09
CA SER A 165 -115.57 13.74 -51.70
C SER A 165 -115.64 13.53 -53.22
N TYR A 166 -115.60 12.27 -53.68
CA TYR A 166 -116.77 11.40 -53.90
C TYR A 166 -116.34 10.04 -54.52
N ASP A 167 -117.06 9.02 -54.09
CA ASP A 167 -117.28 7.67 -54.62
C ASP A 167 -116.91 7.29 -56.08
N GLN A 168 -116.55 5.99 -56.20
CA GLN A 168 -116.90 4.98 -57.22
C GLN A 168 -115.78 4.34 -58.09
N ARG A 169 -115.76 3.00 -57.97
CA ARG A 169 -115.39 1.93 -58.95
C ARG A 169 -113.91 1.77 -59.35
N ILE A 170 -113.34 0.68 -58.84
CA ILE A 170 -112.05 0.09 -59.24
C ILE A 170 -112.15 -0.46 -60.67
N GLU A 171 -111.31 0.05 -61.56
CA GLU A 171 -111.13 -0.37 -62.96
C GLU A 171 -109.69 -0.90 -63.17
N PRO A 172 -109.42 -1.73 -64.20
CA PRO A 172 -108.20 -2.53 -64.40
C PRO A 172 -106.91 -1.75 -64.71
N LYS A 173 -106.84 -0.45 -64.40
CA LYS A 173 -105.68 0.42 -64.64
C LYS A 173 -104.69 0.47 -63.47
N GLU A 174 -105.06 -0.03 -62.30
CA GLU A 174 -104.18 -0.03 -61.11
C GLU A 174 -103.10 -1.12 -61.15
N HIS A 175 -103.35 -2.29 -61.75
CA HIS A 175 -102.31 -3.33 -61.91
C HIS A 175 -101.13 -2.89 -62.79
N SER A 176 -101.39 -2.07 -63.82
CA SER A 176 -100.32 -1.51 -64.65
C SER A 176 -99.52 -0.40 -63.93
N ARG A 177 -100.11 0.23 -62.91
CA ARG A 177 -99.46 1.28 -62.11
C ARG A 177 -98.65 0.69 -60.96
N ILE A 178 -99.09 -0.43 -60.39
CA ILE A 178 -98.36 -1.22 -59.38
C ILE A 178 -97.12 -1.88 -60.03
N HIS A 179 -97.27 -2.52 -61.21
CA HIS A 179 -96.12 -3.08 -61.94
C HIS A 179 -95.08 -2.03 -62.37
N LYS A 180 -95.49 -0.78 -62.63
CA LYS A 180 -94.56 0.32 -62.93
C LYS A 180 -93.79 0.83 -61.71
N LEU A 181 -94.24 0.49 -60.50
CA LEU A 181 -93.59 0.86 -59.23
C LEU A 181 -92.75 -0.28 -58.63
N ASP A 182 -92.95 -1.53 -59.09
CA ASP A 182 -92.16 -2.68 -58.66
C ASP A 182 -90.68 -2.54 -59.06
N ASP A 183 -90.38 -2.12 -60.28
CA ASP A 183 -88.99 -1.97 -60.77
C ASP A 183 -88.18 -0.89 -60.01
N PRO A 184 -88.69 0.34 -59.81
CA PRO A 184 -88.01 1.34 -58.98
C PRO A 184 -87.84 0.91 -57.52
N ASN A 185 -88.84 0.24 -56.93
CA ASN A 185 -88.77 -0.24 -55.55
C ASN A 185 -87.75 -1.37 -55.39
N MET A 186 -87.69 -2.32 -56.33
CA MET A 186 -86.66 -3.36 -56.34
C MET A 186 -85.26 -2.76 -56.47
N ARG A 187 -85.09 -1.72 -57.31
CA ARG A 187 -83.81 -1.02 -57.46
C ARG A 187 -83.39 -0.26 -56.19
N LEU A 188 -84.35 0.34 -55.47
CA LEU A 188 -84.11 0.96 -54.16
C LEU A 188 -83.72 -0.08 -53.10
N VAL A 189 -84.40 -1.23 -53.07
CA VAL A 189 -84.07 -2.33 -52.15
C VAL A 189 -82.67 -2.85 -52.41
N GLU A 190 -82.26 -3.01 -53.68
CA GLU A 190 -80.91 -3.43 -54.04
C GLU A 190 -79.85 -2.41 -53.62
N MET A 191 -80.08 -1.11 -53.86
CA MET A 191 -79.16 -0.04 -53.38
C MET A 191 -79.03 -0.02 -51.86
N VAL A 192 -80.15 -0.13 -51.13
CA VAL A 192 -80.12 -0.18 -49.66
C VAL A 192 -79.38 -1.43 -49.17
N ARG A 193 -79.52 -2.56 -49.87
CA ARG A 193 -78.79 -3.80 -49.57
C ARG A 193 -77.28 -3.63 -49.80
N GLU A 194 -76.88 -3.02 -50.91
CA GLU A 194 -75.47 -2.71 -51.21
C GLU A 194 -74.87 -1.75 -50.19
N ASP A 195 -75.57 -0.67 -49.85
CA ASP A 195 -75.07 0.30 -48.88
C ASP A 195 -75.01 -0.28 -47.47
N SER A 196 -75.98 -1.14 -47.09
CA SER A 196 -75.92 -1.91 -45.85
C SER A 196 -74.70 -2.84 -45.81
N ALA A 197 -74.34 -3.47 -46.93
CA ALA A 197 -73.15 -4.30 -47.03
C ALA A 197 -71.86 -3.46 -46.89
N LYS A 198 -71.79 -2.29 -47.55
CA LYS A 198 -70.65 -1.36 -47.41
C LYS A 198 -70.49 -0.88 -45.96
N ILE A 199 -71.59 -0.50 -45.29
CA ILE A 199 -71.58 -0.09 -43.89
C ILE A 199 -71.07 -1.22 -42.99
N ALA A 200 -71.50 -2.46 -43.24
CA ALA A 200 -71.02 -3.62 -42.48
C ALA A 200 -69.50 -3.81 -42.63
N THR A 201 -68.97 -3.68 -43.86
CA THR A 201 -67.53 -3.76 -44.14
C THR A 201 -66.76 -2.65 -43.41
N VAL A 202 -67.16 -1.38 -43.57
CA VAL A 202 -66.52 -0.24 -42.91
C VAL A 202 -66.55 -0.38 -41.38
N THR A 203 -67.66 -0.88 -40.83
CA THR A 203 -67.78 -1.14 -39.39
C THR A 203 -66.79 -2.20 -38.92
N SER A 204 -66.56 -3.24 -39.71
CA SER A 204 -65.58 -4.29 -39.40
C SER A 204 -64.14 -3.76 -39.47
N GLU A 205 -63.83 -2.94 -40.46
CA GLU A 205 -62.52 -2.29 -40.63
C GLU A 205 -62.23 -1.33 -39.48
N LEU A 206 -63.22 -0.55 -39.04
CA LEU A 206 -63.09 0.37 -37.90
C LEU A 206 -62.76 -0.39 -36.61
N ARG A 207 -63.45 -1.51 -36.35
CA ARG A 207 -63.15 -2.36 -35.18
C ARG A 207 -61.74 -2.94 -35.24
N SER A 208 -61.29 -3.36 -36.42
CA SER A 208 -59.93 -3.84 -36.64
C SER A 208 -58.90 -2.73 -36.37
N ALA A 209 -59.15 -1.52 -36.87
CA ALA A 209 -58.29 -0.36 -36.64
C ALA A 209 -58.21 0.03 -35.15
N ASP A 210 -59.33 -0.02 -34.43
CA ASP A 210 -59.35 0.24 -32.98
C ASP A 210 -58.57 -0.82 -32.20
N ALA A 211 -58.65 -2.10 -32.59
CA ALA A 211 -57.86 -3.17 -32.00
C ALA A 211 -56.36 -2.97 -32.25
N ALA A 212 -55.96 -2.63 -33.48
CA ALA A 212 -54.57 -2.32 -33.83
C ALA A 212 -54.05 -1.11 -33.04
N LYS A 213 -54.86 -0.07 -32.88
CA LYS A 213 -54.52 1.11 -32.07
C LYS A 213 -54.34 0.77 -30.59
N ALA A 214 -55.18 -0.11 -30.05
CA ALA A 214 -55.04 -0.58 -28.68
C ALA A 214 -53.76 -1.40 -28.50
N GLN A 215 -53.40 -2.24 -29.48
CA GLN A 215 -52.15 -2.99 -29.47
C GLN A 215 -50.92 -2.06 -29.49
N LEU A 216 -50.87 -1.09 -30.41
CA LEU A 216 -49.78 -0.11 -30.49
C LEU A 216 -49.59 0.68 -29.19
N ARG A 217 -50.67 0.98 -28.47
CA ARG A 217 -50.59 1.63 -27.14
C ARG A 217 -49.93 0.74 -26.10
N ARG A 218 -50.19 -0.57 -26.11
CA ARG A 218 -49.56 -1.53 -25.20
C ARG A 218 -48.07 -1.68 -25.51
N GLU A 219 -47.72 -1.85 -26.78
CA GLU A 219 -46.33 -1.93 -27.23
C GLU A 219 -45.55 -0.66 -26.86
N LYS A 220 -46.13 0.52 -27.07
CA LYS A 220 -45.51 1.79 -26.65
C LYS A 220 -45.29 1.87 -25.14
N ALA A 221 -46.24 1.38 -24.34
CA ALA A 221 -46.10 1.37 -22.88
C ALA A 221 -44.98 0.41 -22.43
N GLN A 222 -44.89 -0.76 -23.07
CA GLN A 222 -43.82 -1.73 -22.82
C GLN A 222 -42.44 -1.16 -23.19
N LEU A 223 -42.29 -0.56 -24.38
CA LEU A 223 -41.04 0.06 -24.81
C LEU A 223 -40.60 1.18 -23.86
N ASN A 224 -41.54 1.98 -23.35
CA ASN A 224 -41.21 3.01 -22.36
C ASN A 224 -40.69 2.42 -21.05
N GLN A 225 -41.26 1.29 -20.60
CA GLN A 225 -40.81 0.59 -19.41
C GLN A 225 -39.40 0.01 -19.61
N GLU A 226 -39.17 -0.68 -20.73
CA GLU A 226 -37.86 -1.25 -21.09
C GLU A 226 -36.79 -0.16 -21.20
N ASN A 227 -37.12 0.98 -21.84
CA ASN A 227 -36.20 2.10 -21.95
C ASN A 227 -35.86 2.70 -20.56
N GLY A 228 -36.84 2.76 -19.66
CA GLY A 228 -36.60 3.16 -18.27
C GLY A 228 -35.62 2.24 -17.54
N GLN A 229 -35.74 0.92 -17.75
CA GLN A 229 -34.82 -0.07 -17.18
C GLN A 229 -33.41 0.07 -17.77
N LEU A 230 -33.29 0.29 -19.09
CA LEU A 230 -32.00 0.51 -19.75
C LEU A 230 -31.30 1.76 -19.23
N ILE A 231 -32.03 2.84 -19.00
CA ILE A 231 -31.48 4.08 -18.41
C ILE A 231 -30.90 3.80 -17.02
N GLN A 232 -31.62 3.04 -16.18
CA GLN A 232 -31.14 2.67 -14.84
C GLN A 232 -29.90 1.78 -14.89
N ALA A 233 -29.91 0.76 -15.76
CA ALA A 233 -28.77 -0.13 -15.95
C ALA A 233 -27.52 0.63 -16.45
N ASN A 234 -27.70 1.58 -17.37
CA ASN A 234 -26.61 2.39 -17.88
C ASN A 234 -26.04 3.33 -16.81
N ALA A 235 -26.88 3.88 -15.93
CA ALA A 235 -26.43 4.68 -14.80
C ALA A 235 -25.59 3.83 -13.81
N GLN A 236 -26.02 2.61 -13.52
CA GLN A 236 -25.26 1.68 -12.67
C GLN A 236 -23.92 1.29 -13.30
N LEU A 237 -23.88 0.99 -14.60
CA LEU A 237 -22.63 0.71 -15.32
C LEU A 237 -21.67 1.90 -15.30
N THR A 238 -22.19 3.11 -15.46
CA THR A 238 -21.38 4.33 -15.39
C THR A 238 -20.74 4.49 -14.00
N GLN A 239 -21.50 4.24 -12.93
CA GLN A 239 -20.98 4.28 -11.56
C GLN A 239 -19.93 3.20 -11.31
N ALA A 240 -20.17 1.96 -11.77
CA ALA A 240 -19.22 0.85 -11.62
C ALA A 240 -17.91 1.13 -12.37
N ASN A 241 -17.98 1.67 -13.60
CA ASN A 241 -16.80 2.05 -14.36
C ASN A 241 -15.97 3.13 -13.66
N PHE A 242 -16.62 4.09 -13.01
CA PHE A 242 -15.93 5.11 -12.22
C PHE A 242 -15.19 4.48 -11.03
N GLN A 243 -15.83 3.57 -10.30
CA GLN A 243 -15.20 2.84 -9.18
C GLN A 243 -14.00 2.00 -9.66
N LEU A 244 -14.16 1.23 -10.73
CA LEU A 244 -13.06 0.44 -11.31
C LEU A 244 -11.88 1.33 -11.75
N SER A 245 -12.16 2.53 -12.27
CA SER A 245 -11.10 3.47 -12.63
C SER A 245 -10.34 3.97 -11.39
N GLN A 246 -11.00 4.17 -10.26
CA GLN A 246 -10.34 4.56 -9.01
C GLN A 246 -9.47 3.42 -8.47
N GLU A 247 -10.02 2.20 -8.42
CA GLU A 247 -9.29 1.01 -7.96
C GLU A 247 -8.05 0.74 -8.81
N LYS A 248 -8.17 0.89 -10.14
CA LYS A 248 -7.03 0.75 -11.05
C LYS A 248 -5.90 1.74 -10.73
N ASN A 249 -6.24 2.97 -10.35
CA ASN A 249 -5.24 3.97 -9.98
C ASN A 249 -4.54 3.60 -8.67
N ILE A 250 -5.31 3.15 -7.65
CA ILE A 250 -4.76 2.67 -6.37
C ILE A 250 -3.79 1.51 -6.59
N ILE A 251 -4.19 0.50 -7.37
CA ILE A 251 -3.33 -0.65 -7.68
C ILE A 251 -2.06 -0.21 -8.41
N THR A 252 -2.15 0.78 -9.29
CA THR A 252 -0.97 1.32 -10.00
C THR A 252 -0.01 2.02 -9.04
N GLU A 253 -0.53 2.80 -8.09
CA GLU A 253 0.28 3.45 -7.06
C GLU A 253 0.95 2.44 -6.12
N GLU A 254 0.22 1.42 -5.67
CA GLU A 254 0.77 0.35 -4.84
C GLU A 254 1.87 -0.44 -5.56
N ARG A 255 1.66 -0.76 -6.84
CA ARG A 255 2.68 -1.41 -7.67
C ARG A 255 3.98 -0.59 -7.70
N ASN A 256 3.87 0.72 -7.91
CA ASN A 256 5.05 1.58 -7.96
C ASN A 256 5.78 1.61 -6.61
N ARG A 257 5.05 1.71 -5.50
CA ARG A 257 5.66 1.65 -4.15
C ARG A 257 6.38 0.33 -3.87
N ILE A 258 5.82 -0.79 -4.34
CA ILE A 258 6.45 -2.10 -4.19
C ILE A 258 7.73 -2.19 -5.01
N GLU A 259 7.74 -1.66 -6.24
CA GLU A 259 8.95 -1.65 -7.08
C GLU A 259 10.05 -0.77 -6.46
N GLU A 260 9.71 0.42 -5.98
CA GLU A 260 10.64 1.30 -5.26
C GLU A 260 11.22 0.62 -4.00
N GLY A 261 10.38 -0.07 -3.23
CA GLY A 261 10.82 -0.83 -2.06
C GLY A 261 11.75 -2.00 -2.40
N LYS A 262 11.48 -2.68 -3.52
CA LYS A 262 12.32 -3.77 -4.03
C LYS A 262 13.70 -3.26 -4.45
N ASP A 263 13.76 -2.14 -5.19
CA ASP A 263 15.02 -1.53 -5.61
C ASP A 263 15.87 -1.11 -4.39
N GLN A 264 15.23 -0.53 -3.36
CA GLN A 264 15.93 -0.16 -2.13
C GLN A 264 16.49 -1.39 -1.40
N LEU A 265 15.72 -2.47 -1.29
CA LEU A 265 16.19 -3.71 -0.68
C LEU A 265 17.36 -4.34 -1.45
N GLU A 266 17.39 -4.19 -2.77
CA GLU A 266 18.51 -4.67 -3.59
C GLU A 266 19.79 -3.86 -3.34
N ILE A 267 19.67 -2.54 -3.15
CA ILE A 267 20.79 -1.67 -2.74
C ILE A 267 21.31 -2.11 -1.36
N ASP A 268 20.44 -2.20 -0.36
CA ASP A 268 20.81 -2.56 1.01
C ASP A 268 21.49 -3.94 1.08
N LEU A 269 21.00 -4.89 0.28
CA LEU A 269 21.57 -6.24 0.17
C LEU A 269 22.97 -6.23 -0.46
N ASN A 270 23.20 -5.39 -1.47
CA ASN A 270 24.52 -5.24 -2.08
C ASN A 270 25.51 -4.55 -1.12
N ASP A 271 25.06 -3.55 -0.37
CA ASP A 271 25.87 -2.90 0.66
C ASP A 271 26.26 -3.87 1.78
N ALA A 272 25.31 -4.67 2.27
CA ALA A 272 25.57 -5.71 3.26
C ALA A 272 26.57 -6.75 2.75
N ARG A 273 26.44 -7.17 1.48
CA ARG A 273 27.42 -8.07 0.83
C ARG A 273 28.81 -7.44 0.76
N GLY A 274 28.91 -6.15 0.43
CA GLY A 274 30.17 -5.40 0.41
C GLY A 274 30.85 -5.36 1.79
N GLN A 275 30.06 -5.08 2.83
CA GLN A 275 30.56 -5.09 4.21
C GLN A 275 31.06 -6.48 4.62
N ILE A 276 30.31 -7.54 4.33
CA ILE A 276 30.74 -8.93 4.57
C ILE A 276 32.04 -9.24 3.82
N GLY A 277 32.15 -8.79 2.57
CA GLY A 277 33.37 -8.93 1.76
C GLY A 277 34.61 -8.29 2.38
N THR A 278 34.42 -7.23 3.16
CA THR A 278 35.51 -6.52 3.86
C THR A 278 35.83 -7.13 5.22
N LEU A 279 34.81 -7.50 6.00
CA LEU A 279 34.96 -8.05 7.34
C LEU A 279 35.52 -9.49 7.34
N ARG A 280 35.17 -10.29 6.33
CA ARG A 280 35.64 -11.68 6.21
C ARG A 280 37.18 -11.79 6.17
N PRO A 281 37.90 -11.10 5.26
CA PRO A 281 39.37 -11.16 5.23
C PRO A 281 40.00 -10.52 6.46
N GLN A 282 39.41 -9.47 7.05
CA GLN A 282 39.90 -8.89 8.30
C GLN A 282 39.86 -9.91 9.45
N ASN A 283 38.76 -10.64 9.61
CA ASN A 283 38.66 -11.71 10.60
C ASN A 283 39.65 -12.85 10.31
N GLN A 284 39.85 -13.21 9.04
CA GLN A 284 40.84 -14.21 8.65
C GLN A 284 42.26 -13.78 9.07
N ASN A 285 42.62 -12.52 8.82
CA ASN A 285 43.94 -11.98 9.18
C ASN A 285 44.14 -11.96 10.70
N LEU A 286 43.15 -11.51 11.47
CA LEU A 286 43.19 -11.52 12.93
C LEU A 286 43.32 -12.93 13.49
N TRP A 287 42.70 -13.92 12.84
CA TRP A 287 42.82 -15.33 13.23
C TRP A 287 44.24 -15.85 13.01
N THR A 288 44.84 -15.56 11.85
CA THR A 288 46.24 -15.91 11.55
C THR A 288 47.20 -15.24 12.52
N GLU A 289 47.06 -13.93 12.76
CA GLU A 289 47.91 -13.18 13.69
C GLU A 289 47.81 -13.75 15.13
N ASN A 290 46.61 -14.12 15.59
CA ASN A 290 46.45 -14.80 16.87
C ASN A 290 47.11 -16.19 16.92
N SER A 291 47.10 -16.93 15.81
CA SER A 291 47.79 -18.21 15.70
C SER A 291 49.31 -18.02 15.83
N ASP A 292 49.87 -17.07 15.09
CA ASP A 292 51.30 -16.76 15.11
C ASP A 292 51.75 -16.30 16.50
N LEU A 293 50.96 -15.42 17.14
CA LEU A 293 51.23 -14.97 18.52
C LEU A 293 51.22 -16.13 19.52
N ARG A 294 50.30 -17.10 19.38
CA ARG A 294 50.27 -18.30 20.22
C ARG A 294 51.53 -19.14 20.04
N GLU A 295 52.03 -19.27 18.82
CA GLU A 295 53.27 -20.00 18.53
C GLU A 295 54.49 -19.29 19.12
N VAL A 296 54.57 -17.97 19.02
CA VAL A 296 55.61 -17.15 19.67
C VAL A 296 55.57 -17.33 21.19
N ILE A 297 54.38 -17.26 21.81
CA ILE A 297 54.21 -17.47 23.25
C ILE A 297 54.69 -18.88 23.65
N SER A 298 54.34 -19.90 22.87
CA SER A 298 54.78 -21.28 23.13
C SER A 298 56.31 -21.43 23.04
N SER A 299 56.91 -20.82 22.02
CA SER A 299 58.36 -20.82 21.82
C SER A 299 59.09 -20.11 22.96
N LEU A 300 58.60 -18.95 23.39
CA LEU A 300 59.14 -18.22 24.53
C LEU A 300 59.00 -19.04 25.83
N ARG A 301 57.84 -19.64 26.10
CA ARG A 301 57.65 -20.54 27.26
C ARG A 301 58.67 -21.67 27.28
N THR A 302 58.94 -22.28 26.13
CA THR A 302 59.92 -23.37 26.00
C THR A 302 61.35 -22.87 26.23
N GLN A 303 61.71 -21.70 25.67
CA GLN A 303 63.01 -21.06 25.92
C GLN A 303 63.23 -20.71 27.39
N PHE A 304 62.19 -20.28 28.10
CA PHE A 304 62.26 -19.94 29.52
C PHE A 304 62.05 -21.13 30.47
N ALA A 305 61.67 -22.31 29.96
CA ALA A 305 61.61 -23.54 30.75
C ALA A 305 62.99 -24.22 30.89
N ALA A 306 63.90 -24.03 29.92
CA ALA A 306 65.25 -24.60 29.93
C ALA A 306 66.17 -24.14 31.10
N PRO A 307 66.09 -22.90 31.65
CA PRO A 307 66.91 -22.50 32.79
C PRO A 307 66.33 -22.89 34.16
N ALA A 308 65.12 -23.43 34.24
CA ALA A 308 64.44 -23.66 35.52
C ALA A 308 65.03 -24.80 36.38
N ASN A 309 65.93 -25.63 35.83
CA ASN A 309 66.61 -26.71 36.56
C ASN A 309 67.98 -26.31 37.17
N ALA A 310 68.38 -25.03 37.10
CA ALA A 310 69.59 -24.54 37.76
C ALA A 310 69.28 -23.29 38.62
N VAL A 311 69.09 -23.56 39.91
CA VAL A 311 69.11 -22.68 41.10
C VAL A 311 69.47 -21.18 40.92
N ASN A 312 68.49 -20.34 41.31
CA ASN A 312 68.51 -18.95 41.82
C ASN A 312 68.68 -17.71 40.88
N PRO A 313 68.02 -16.57 41.24
CA PRO A 313 67.29 -15.73 40.28
C PRO A 313 68.06 -14.46 39.85
N PRO A 314 67.85 -13.94 38.63
CA PRO A 314 68.24 -12.58 38.29
C PRO A 314 67.05 -11.61 38.40
N GLN A 315 67.20 -10.62 39.28
CA GLN A 315 66.30 -9.49 39.54
C GLN A 315 66.06 -8.52 38.34
N ALA A 316 66.31 -8.91 37.09
CA ALA A 316 66.38 -7.97 35.97
C ALA A 316 65.05 -7.69 35.22
N GLN A 317 64.00 -8.48 35.44
CA GLN A 317 62.71 -8.29 34.72
C GLN A 317 61.70 -7.37 35.44
N SER A 318 61.93 -7.05 36.72
CA SER A 318 61.03 -6.17 37.49
C SER A 318 61.09 -4.69 37.05
N GLY A 319 62.21 -4.25 36.48
CA GLY A 319 62.41 -2.86 36.04
C GLY A 319 61.58 -2.49 34.81
N GLN A 320 61.55 -3.35 33.79
CA GLN A 320 60.87 -3.04 32.51
C GLN A 320 59.35 -2.97 32.65
N ALA A 321 58.74 -3.88 33.41
CA ALA A 321 57.31 -3.82 33.71
C ALA A 321 56.98 -2.59 34.58
N SER A 322 57.81 -2.28 35.58
CA SER A 322 57.65 -1.09 36.41
C SER A 322 57.77 0.22 35.61
N ASP A 323 58.65 0.27 34.61
CA ASP A 323 58.85 1.45 33.77
C ASP A 323 57.70 1.62 32.77
N LEU A 324 57.15 0.52 32.24
CA LEU A 324 55.96 0.56 31.39
C LEU A 324 54.75 1.10 32.16
N PHE A 325 54.47 0.57 33.35
CA PHE A 325 53.37 1.06 34.18
C PHE A 325 53.55 2.53 34.58
N ARG A 326 54.79 2.96 34.84
CA ARG A 326 55.10 4.37 35.10
C ARG A 326 54.81 5.26 33.89
N ASN A 327 55.16 4.81 32.69
CA ASN A 327 54.91 5.54 31.45
C ASN A 327 53.43 5.61 31.11
N VAL A 328 52.69 4.51 31.26
CA VAL A 328 51.24 4.48 31.02
C VAL A 328 50.52 5.38 32.03
N ALA A 329 50.85 5.29 33.32
CA ALA A 329 50.31 6.17 34.36
C ALA A 329 50.59 7.65 34.08
N TYR A 330 51.79 7.99 33.62
CA TYR A 330 52.14 9.36 33.25
C TYR A 330 51.30 9.86 32.07
N LYS A 331 51.17 9.08 31.00
CA LYS A 331 50.38 9.49 29.81
C LYS A 331 48.89 9.61 30.13
N LEU A 332 48.36 8.71 30.95
CA LEU A 332 46.97 8.76 31.39
C LEU A 332 46.67 10.06 32.15
N ASN A 333 47.56 10.47 33.05
CA ASN A 333 47.46 11.76 33.74
C ASN A 333 47.53 12.97 32.80
N GLN A 334 48.34 12.91 31.73
CA GLN A 334 48.38 13.98 30.73
C GLN A 334 47.07 14.10 29.95
N PHE A 335 46.46 12.96 29.59
CA PHE A 335 45.19 12.96 28.89
C PHE A 335 44.03 13.46 29.77
N ASP A 336 44.03 13.12 31.07
CA ASP A 336 43.05 13.64 32.04
C ASP A 336 43.06 15.18 32.09
N LEU A 337 44.24 15.78 31.92
CA LEU A 337 44.44 17.23 31.91
C LEU A 337 44.18 17.85 30.53
N ALA A 338 44.48 17.13 29.45
CA ALA A 338 44.28 17.60 28.08
C ALA A 338 42.79 17.74 27.69
N ASP A 339 41.91 16.92 28.26
CA ASP A 339 40.45 16.92 27.99
C ASP A 339 39.78 18.27 28.32
N GLU A 340 40.34 19.05 29.27
CA GLU A 340 39.86 20.38 29.67
C GLU A 340 40.81 21.52 29.27
N ALA A 341 41.75 21.26 28.37
CA ALA A 341 42.78 22.21 27.93
C ALA A 341 43.65 22.78 29.07
N PHE A 342 43.85 22.05 30.18
CA PHE A 342 44.80 22.46 31.23
C PHE A 342 46.21 22.54 30.64
N ARG A 343 46.86 23.70 30.79
CA ARG A 343 48.26 23.87 30.37
C ARG A 343 49.18 23.31 31.44
N VAL A 344 49.43 22.01 31.36
CA VAL A 344 50.52 21.37 32.10
C VAL A 344 51.76 21.40 31.22
N PHE A 345 52.77 22.17 31.63
CA PHE A 345 54.01 22.26 30.86
C PHE A 345 54.84 21.02 31.11
N ASP A 346 54.91 20.14 30.12
CA ASP A 346 56.06 19.25 29.98
C ASP A 346 56.87 19.64 28.74
N CYS A 347 58.14 19.94 29.01
CA CYS A 347 59.11 20.53 28.11
C CYS A 347 59.69 19.51 27.10
N LYS A 348 59.94 20.01 25.88
CA LYS A 348 60.75 19.52 24.75
C LYS A 348 60.50 18.11 24.18
N HIS A 349 59.98 18.09 22.95
CA HIS A 349 60.07 16.96 22.02
C HIS A 349 60.66 17.44 20.68
N PRO A 350 61.66 16.75 20.09
CA PRO A 350 62.03 16.98 18.71
C PRO A 350 60.91 16.44 17.82
N GLY A 351 60.20 17.33 17.12
CA GLY A 351 59.16 16.96 16.16
C GLY A 351 57.88 17.81 16.20
N GLY A 352 57.58 18.48 17.32
CA GLY A 352 56.40 19.35 17.45
C GLY A 352 55.05 18.61 17.37
N TYR A 353 54.01 19.19 17.97
CA TYR A 353 52.63 18.68 17.92
C TYR A 353 51.93 18.84 16.55
N GLY A 354 52.70 19.13 15.49
CA GLY A 354 52.20 19.56 14.18
C GLY A 354 51.70 18.45 13.25
N THR A 355 51.71 17.19 13.67
CA THR A 355 51.33 16.05 12.81
C THR A 355 50.12 15.25 13.30
N ILE A 356 49.44 15.68 14.37
CA ILE A 356 48.15 15.09 14.73
C ILE A 356 47.10 15.66 13.77
N GLN A 357 46.88 14.97 12.65
CA GLN A 357 45.81 15.29 11.72
C GLN A 357 44.46 15.17 12.44
N VAL A 358 43.74 16.29 12.51
CA VAL A 358 42.37 16.36 13.01
C VAL A 358 41.52 15.46 12.11
N GLY A 359 41.01 14.37 12.70
CA GLY A 359 40.32 13.29 12.00
C GLY A 359 39.19 13.78 11.09
N GLY A 360 39.15 13.21 9.89
CA GLY A 360 38.18 13.51 8.84
C GLY A 360 36.73 13.18 9.21
N LEU A 361 35.82 13.75 8.43
CA LEU A 361 34.36 13.79 8.59
C LEU A 361 33.63 12.41 8.64
N ASN A 362 34.35 11.29 8.59
CA ASN A 362 33.78 9.94 8.47
C ASN A 362 34.17 8.97 9.61
N SER A 363 34.41 9.48 10.82
CA SER A 363 34.56 8.59 11.99
C SER A 363 33.19 8.25 12.57
N THR A 364 32.75 7.01 12.36
CA THR A 364 31.41 6.53 12.72
C THR A 364 31.18 6.34 14.22
N GLN A 365 32.21 6.47 15.08
CA GLN A 365 32.04 6.57 16.53
C GLN A 365 33.17 7.39 17.17
N LYS A 366 32.92 8.68 17.43
CA LYS A 366 33.79 9.48 18.31
C LYS A 366 33.63 8.99 19.75
N LYS A 367 34.51 8.10 20.22
CA LYS A 367 34.68 7.89 21.67
C LYS A 367 35.39 9.10 22.25
N ALA A 368 34.82 9.71 23.27
CA ALA A 368 35.46 10.82 23.99
C ALA A 368 36.74 10.32 24.68
N THR A 369 37.79 11.15 24.70
CA THR A 369 39.12 10.80 25.24
C THR A 369 39.03 10.23 26.65
N TRP A 370 38.22 10.83 27.51
CA TRP A 370 38.00 10.36 28.88
C TRP A 370 37.45 8.93 28.95
N LYS A 371 36.61 8.48 28.00
CA LYS A 371 36.11 7.09 27.97
C LYS A 371 37.23 6.09 27.74
N ILE A 372 38.17 6.42 26.84
CA ILE A 372 39.33 5.59 26.55
C ILE A 372 40.28 5.55 27.76
N MET A 373 40.47 6.70 28.42
CA MET A 373 41.30 6.77 29.62
C MET A 373 40.71 6.00 30.79
N ASP A 374 39.40 6.04 30.98
CA ASP A 374 38.74 5.27 32.03
C ASP A 374 38.78 3.76 31.73
N GLU A 375 38.55 3.33 30.47
CA GLU A 375 38.74 1.94 30.04
C GLU A 375 40.18 1.45 30.34
N LEU A 376 41.19 2.26 29.99
CA LEU A 376 42.60 1.93 30.25
C LEU A 376 42.94 1.92 31.74
N PHE A 377 42.39 2.87 32.51
CA PHE A 377 42.56 2.90 33.96
C PHE A 377 41.97 1.65 34.62
N PHE A 378 40.74 1.29 34.28
CA PHE A 378 40.07 0.11 34.86
C PHE A 378 40.77 -1.20 34.50
N LEU A 379 41.43 -1.27 33.35
CA LEU A 379 42.28 -2.41 32.97
C LEU A 379 43.51 -2.54 33.88
N LEU A 380 44.08 -1.43 34.34
CA LEU A 380 45.37 -1.38 35.02
C LEU A 380 45.28 -1.17 36.54
N GLN A 381 44.12 -0.75 37.06
CA GLN A 381 43.92 -0.41 38.48
C GLN A 381 44.22 -1.57 39.45
N GLY A 382 44.11 -2.82 39.00
CA GLY A 382 44.46 -4.01 39.80
C GLY A 382 45.97 -4.14 40.04
N ASN A 383 46.80 -3.46 39.23
CA ASN A 383 48.24 -3.53 39.33
C ASN A 383 48.79 -2.50 40.34
N VAL A 384 49.38 -3.00 41.42
CA VAL A 384 49.91 -2.18 42.53
C VAL A 384 51.00 -1.22 42.06
N SER A 385 51.87 -1.63 41.12
CA SER A 385 52.95 -0.78 40.59
C SER A 385 52.40 0.36 39.73
N PHE A 386 51.35 0.09 38.94
CA PHE A 386 50.63 1.12 38.20
C PHE A 386 49.96 2.11 39.12
N MET A 387 49.18 1.66 40.12
CA MET A 387 48.48 2.56 41.04
C MET A 387 49.45 3.46 41.82
N LYS A 388 50.58 2.90 42.27
CA LYS A 388 51.64 3.68 42.93
C LYS A 388 52.24 4.74 42.00
N ALA A 389 52.49 4.41 40.74
CA ALA A 389 53.00 5.36 39.75
C ALA A 389 51.97 6.43 39.38
N TYR A 390 50.70 6.03 39.26
CA TYR A 390 49.56 6.90 38.97
C TYR A 390 49.38 7.96 40.05
N GLU A 391 49.30 7.55 41.32
CA GLU A 391 49.22 8.45 42.46
C GLU A 391 50.46 9.35 42.57
N SER A 392 51.66 8.77 42.49
CA SER A 392 52.93 9.51 42.59
C SER A 392 53.05 10.59 41.51
N ASN A 393 52.63 10.30 40.28
CA ASN A 393 52.67 11.25 39.18
C ASN A 393 51.71 12.42 39.41
N ARG A 394 50.46 12.16 39.83
CA ARG A 394 49.49 13.22 40.13
C ARG A 394 49.96 14.13 41.26
N GLN A 395 50.48 13.54 42.35
CA GLN A 395 51.08 14.32 43.44
C GLN A 395 52.32 15.11 42.99
N SER A 396 53.13 14.55 42.08
CA SER A 396 54.27 15.27 41.50
C SER A 396 53.83 16.50 40.70
N ILE A 397 52.81 16.37 39.84
CA ILE A 397 52.26 17.48 39.05
C ILE A 397 51.69 18.57 39.97
N ILE A 398 50.92 18.21 40.99
CA ILE A 398 50.38 19.18 41.96
C ILE A 398 51.53 19.91 42.69
N ARG A 399 52.55 19.19 43.18
CA ARG A 399 53.71 19.80 43.84
C ARG A 399 54.48 20.72 42.91
N HIS A 400 54.63 20.35 41.64
CA HIS A 400 55.27 21.16 40.61
C HIS A 400 54.50 22.48 40.38
N HIS A 401 53.18 22.42 40.20
CA HIS A 401 52.35 23.62 40.05
C HIS A 401 52.35 24.49 41.32
N LYS A 402 52.34 23.88 42.51
CA LYS A 402 52.46 24.57 43.80
C LYS A 402 53.81 25.30 43.93
N ALA A 403 54.88 24.77 43.32
CA ALA A 403 56.18 25.45 43.28
C ALA A 403 56.14 26.67 42.35
N HIS A 404 55.46 26.60 41.20
CA HIS A 404 55.29 27.75 40.31
C HIS A 404 54.45 28.88 40.94
N GLU A 405 53.45 28.55 41.75
CA GLU A 405 52.65 29.52 42.50
C GLU A 405 53.49 30.32 43.50
N ARG A 406 54.49 29.70 44.13
CA ARG A 406 55.38 30.36 45.10
C ARG A 406 56.32 31.38 44.46
N ILE A 407 56.60 31.23 43.17
CA ILE A 407 57.60 32.04 42.44
C ILE A 407 56.91 33.06 41.50
N SER A 408 55.56 33.13 41.49
CA SER A 408 54.76 34.04 40.67
C SER A 408 55.11 34.04 39.17
N GLN A 409 55.54 32.90 38.63
CA GLN A 409 56.00 32.80 37.23
C GLN A 409 54.86 32.64 36.20
N GLY A 410 53.60 32.69 36.63
CA GLY A 410 52.45 33.17 35.84
C GLY A 410 52.20 32.52 34.48
N ARG A 411 52.46 31.22 34.28
CA ARG A 411 52.29 30.59 32.96
C ARG A 411 51.36 29.38 32.90
N GLY A 412 50.99 28.76 34.03
CA GLY A 412 50.15 27.56 34.07
C GLY A 412 49.02 27.65 35.10
N ASP A 413 48.11 26.68 35.06
CA ASP A 413 46.96 26.63 35.98
C ASP A 413 47.37 26.45 37.45
N HIS A 414 46.57 27.01 38.35
CA HIS A 414 46.79 26.91 39.78
C HIS A 414 46.75 25.46 40.27
N SER A 415 47.63 25.11 41.22
CA SER A 415 47.74 23.77 41.81
C SER A 415 46.42 23.30 42.41
N GLY A 416 45.62 24.24 42.96
CA GLY A 416 44.27 23.98 43.45
C GLY A 416 43.30 23.54 42.35
N LYS A 417 43.38 24.12 41.15
CA LYS A 417 42.54 23.73 40.00
C LYS A 417 42.95 22.35 39.46
N VAL A 418 44.24 22.11 39.33
CA VAL A 418 44.78 20.80 38.90
C VAL A 418 44.38 19.70 39.89
N ARG A 419 44.50 19.98 41.19
CA ARG A 419 44.05 19.08 42.26
C ARG A 419 42.55 18.78 42.19
N ALA A 420 41.72 19.81 42.01
CA ALA A 420 40.27 19.63 41.91
C ALA A 420 39.91 18.75 40.72
N ARG A 421 40.56 18.94 39.56
CA ARG A 421 40.33 18.10 38.39
C ARG A 421 40.71 16.65 38.63
N PHE A 422 41.90 16.40 39.18
CA PHE A 422 42.32 15.04 39.52
C PHE A 422 41.35 14.38 40.50
N ALA A 423 40.85 15.10 41.51
CA ALA A 423 39.84 14.59 42.42
C ALA A 423 38.53 14.21 41.72
N THR A 424 38.05 15.01 40.76
CA THR A 424 36.87 14.66 39.94
C THR A 424 37.10 13.39 39.12
N ASP A 425 38.27 13.25 38.49
CA ASP A 425 38.60 12.06 37.69
C ASP A 425 38.75 10.80 38.57
N ASP A 426 39.30 10.95 39.78
CA ASP A 426 39.43 9.86 40.77
C ASP A 426 38.06 9.39 41.28
N GLU A 427 37.20 10.34 41.63
CA GLU A 427 35.83 10.06 42.08
C GLU A 427 35.05 9.32 40.99
N ARG A 428 35.19 9.75 39.72
CA ARG A 428 34.60 9.06 38.56
C ARG A 428 35.12 7.63 38.42
N ARG A 429 36.39 7.39 38.76
CA ARG A 429 37.04 6.06 38.74
C ARG A 429 36.81 5.24 40.00
N GLY A 430 36.07 5.76 40.97
CA GLY A 430 35.78 5.06 42.22
C GLY A 430 36.99 4.90 43.15
N ILE A 431 38.01 5.75 42.99
CA ILE A 431 39.20 5.76 43.84
C ILE A 431 39.26 7.04 44.66
N ASN A 432 39.88 6.98 45.84
CA ASN A 432 40.06 8.13 46.71
C ASN A 432 41.54 8.35 46.99
N ILE A 433 42.15 9.31 46.28
CA ILE A 433 43.54 9.70 46.47
C ILE A 433 43.61 10.95 47.34
N ALA A 434 44.34 10.85 48.46
CA ALA A 434 44.60 12.00 49.33
C ALA A 434 45.70 12.89 48.74
N TYR A 435 45.32 14.06 48.22
CA TYR A 435 46.27 15.07 47.74
C TYR A 435 46.73 15.99 48.87
N ASN A 436 48.03 16.00 49.18
CA ASN A 436 48.64 16.82 50.23
C ASN A 436 49.29 18.13 49.72
#